data_AF-A0AA43HTR1-F1
#
_entry.id   AF-A0AA43HTR1-F1
#
_cell.length_a   1.000
_cell.length_b   1.000
_cell.length_c   1.000
_cell.angle_alpha   90.00
_cell.angle_beta   90.00
_cell.angle_gamma   90.00
#
_symmetry.space_group_name_H-M   'P 1'
#
loop_
_entity.id
_entity.type
_entity.pdbx_description
1 polymer ?
#
loop_
_entity_poly.entity_id
_entity_poly.type
_entity_poly.pdbx_seq_one_letter_code
_entity_poly.pdbx_strand_id
1 'polypeptide(L)'
;MKQDDYAKLEKDQQFKKDYLNRTMWWKSVLMVPPVCFLFVGLVGILYLYKQDLLISWYITPYLILFVIGTVWLKAIKKHIQKTKMEVDGAFRVCLASPVGEKGGYTYLVYANDSHRHNKYYVKTLAKDIDFADLSEKYTDSVKKKQVSVQNSENNESYYVVAYKTKDVEKCNKDALTDEIIPLLYIDDNNTLIIKKKDLIG
;
A
#
# COMPACT_ATOMS: atom_id res chain seq x y z
N MET A 1 5.47 1.91 -21.94
CA MET A 1 5.96 3.09 -21.20
C MET A 1 7.48 3.12 -21.20
N LYS A 2 8.03 4.33 -21.35
CA LYS A 2 9.45 4.62 -21.17
C LYS A 2 9.73 4.90 -19.69
N GLN A 3 11.00 4.90 -19.29
CA GLN A 3 11.40 5.17 -17.90
C GLN A 3 10.89 6.53 -17.38
N ASP A 4 10.83 7.53 -18.26
CA ASP A 4 10.34 8.88 -17.94
C ASP A 4 8.86 8.90 -17.56
N ASP A 5 8.06 7.99 -18.12
CA ASP A 5 6.62 7.92 -17.84
C ASP A 5 6.39 7.42 -16.40
N TYR A 6 7.19 6.45 -15.96
CA TYR A 6 7.16 5.99 -14.57
C TYR A 6 7.60 7.09 -13.59
N ALA A 7 8.64 7.85 -13.92
CA ALA A 7 9.09 8.97 -13.10
C ALA A 7 8.04 10.09 -12.99
N LYS A 8 7.20 10.29 -14.01
CA LYS A 8 6.04 11.21 -13.94
C LYS A 8 4.95 10.68 -13.01
N LEU A 9 4.63 9.39 -13.10
CA LEU A 9 3.68 8.71 -12.20
C LEU A 9 4.13 8.79 -10.73
N GLU A 10 5.42 8.61 -10.47
CA GLU A 10 6.03 8.74 -9.13
C GLU A 10 5.90 10.17 -8.55
N LYS A 11 5.62 11.19 -9.38
CA LYS A 11 5.43 12.59 -8.93
C LYS A 11 3.96 13.00 -8.84
N ASP A 12 3.06 12.25 -9.44
CA ASP A 12 1.63 12.56 -9.46
C ASP A 12 1.00 12.36 -8.06
N GLN A 13 0.52 13.47 -7.48
CA GLN A 13 -0.12 13.50 -6.18
C GLN A 13 -1.46 12.76 -6.15
N GLN A 14 -2.22 12.78 -7.23
CA GLN A 14 -3.50 12.09 -7.31
C GLN A 14 -3.28 10.58 -7.35
N PHE A 15 -2.31 10.14 -8.15
CA PHE A 15 -1.86 8.75 -8.19
C PHE A 15 -1.41 8.26 -6.80
N LYS A 16 -0.52 9.00 -6.12
CA LYS A 16 -0.07 8.63 -4.75
C LYS A 16 -1.24 8.51 -3.78
N LYS A 17 -2.16 9.47 -3.80
CA LYS A 17 -3.31 9.49 -2.89
C LYS A 17 -4.25 8.30 -3.11
N ASP A 18 -4.52 7.96 -4.37
CA ASP A 18 -5.41 6.85 -4.72
C ASP A 18 -4.86 5.49 -4.27
N TYR A 19 -3.56 5.29 -4.42
CA TYR A 19 -2.90 4.07 -3.95
C TYR A 19 -2.69 4.06 -2.44
N LEU A 20 -2.40 5.20 -1.82
CA LEU A 20 -2.30 5.31 -0.37
C LEU A 20 -3.62 4.95 0.32
N ASN A 21 -4.76 5.35 -0.25
CA ASN A 21 -6.08 5.00 0.29
C ASN A 21 -6.36 3.48 0.33
N ARG A 22 -5.63 2.68 -0.48
CA ARG A 22 -5.72 1.21 -0.45
C ARG A 22 -4.87 0.58 0.65
N THR A 23 -3.95 1.34 1.24
CA THR A 23 -3.14 0.90 2.39
C THR A 23 -3.88 1.09 3.71
N MET A 24 -3.41 0.45 4.78
CA MET A 24 -3.97 0.63 6.13
C MET A 24 -3.47 1.91 6.82
N TRP A 25 -3.45 3.06 6.14
CA TRP A 25 -2.99 4.35 6.69
C TRP A 25 -3.75 4.78 7.96
N TRP A 26 -5.02 4.38 8.06
CA TRP A 26 -5.93 4.63 9.19
C TRP A 26 -5.57 3.88 10.48
N LYS A 27 -4.70 2.85 10.43
CA LYS A 27 -4.22 2.14 11.64
C LYS A 27 -3.13 2.89 12.41
N SER A 28 -2.79 4.11 12.01
CA SER A 28 -1.83 4.94 12.74
C SER A 28 -2.35 5.25 14.14
N VAL A 29 -1.47 5.20 15.15
CA VAL A 29 -1.78 5.56 16.54
C VAL A 29 -2.32 6.99 16.66
N LEU A 30 -1.95 7.88 15.73
CA LEU A 30 -2.46 9.25 15.67
C LEU A 30 -3.97 9.34 15.41
N MET A 31 -4.62 8.29 14.89
CA MET A 31 -6.07 8.26 14.70
C MET A 31 -6.85 7.98 15.99
N VAL A 32 -6.20 7.47 17.04
CA VAL A 32 -6.90 7.09 18.29
C VAL A 32 -7.51 8.30 19.00
N PRO A 33 -6.77 9.41 19.26
CA PRO A 33 -7.33 10.55 19.97
C PRO A 33 -8.60 11.15 19.33
N PRO A 34 -8.64 11.52 18.03
CA PRO A 34 -9.84 12.11 17.45
C PRO A 34 -11.04 11.14 17.45
N VAL A 35 -10.80 9.84 17.33
CA VAL A 35 -11.86 8.81 17.42
C VAL A 35 -12.42 8.75 18.84
N CYS A 36 -11.58 8.82 19.88
CA CYS A 36 -12.06 8.87 21.27
C CYS A 36 -12.92 10.11 21.54
N PHE A 37 -12.52 11.29 21.06
CA PHE A 37 -13.32 12.51 21.18
C PHE A 37 -14.69 12.39 20.50
N LEU A 38 -14.72 11.85 19.29
CA LEU A 38 -15.97 11.57 18.57
C LEU A 38 -16.84 10.56 19.31
N PHE A 39 -16.24 9.51 19.86
CA PHE A 39 -16.95 8.46 20.57
C PHE A 39 -17.58 8.99 21.87
N VAL A 40 -16.81 9.73 22.68
CA VAL A 40 -17.32 10.36 23.92
C VAL A 40 -18.41 11.38 23.61
N GLY A 41 -18.22 12.21 22.57
CA GLY A 41 -19.26 13.15 22.13
C GLY A 41 -20.55 12.44 21.70
N LEU A 42 -20.44 11.37 20.89
CA LEU A 42 -21.59 10.62 20.40
C LEU A 42 -22.32 9.86 21.53
N VAL A 43 -21.58 9.15 22.39
CA VAL A 43 -22.14 8.41 23.53
C VAL A 43 -22.82 9.36 24.50
N GLY A 44 -22.24 10.53 24.76
CA GLY A 44 -22.84 11.54 25.60
C GLY A 44 -24.14 12.12 25.03
N ILE A 45 -24.18 12.41 23.73
CA ILE A 45 -25.42 12.82 23.05
C ILE A 45 -26.49 11.72 23.15
N LEU A 46 -26.12 10.45 22.90
CA LEU A 46 -27.02 9.31 23.04
C LEU A 46 -27.53 9.10 24.47
N TYR A 47 -26.68 9.34 25.47
CA TYR A 47 -27.05 9.26 26.88
C TYR A 47 -28.10 10.32 27.23
N LEU A 48 -27.88 11.57 26.80
CA LEU A 48 -28.86 12.65 27.01
C LEU A 48 -30.15 12.44 26.22
N TYR A 49 -30.06 11.83 25.02
CA TYR A 49 -31.23 11.39 24.25
C TYR A 49 -32.11 10.46 25.06
N LYS A 50 -31.51 9.44 25.70
CA LYS A 50 -32.27 8.47 26.52
C LYS A 50 -32.92 9.06 27.77
N GLN A 51 -32.49 10.24 28.20
CA GLN A 51 -33.04 10.94 29.37
C GLN A 51 -33.98 12.09 28.98
N ASP A 52 -34.33 12.24 27.70
CA ASP A 52 -35.11 13.38 27.17
C ASP A 52 -34.47 14.76 27.46
N LEU A 53 -33.14 14.81 27.68
CA LEU A 53 -32.37 16.01 28.02
C LEU A 53 -31.63 16.63 26.82
N LEU A 54 -32.04 16.32 25.58
CA LEU A 54 -31.39 16.84 24.37
C LEU A 54 -31.43 18.38 24.26
N ILE A 55 -32.53 18.99 24.70
CA ILE A 55 -32.74 20.44 24.65
C ILE A 55 -32.25 21.08 25.95
N SER A 56 -31.32 20.42 26.65
CA SER A 56 -30.73 20.94 27.87
C SER A 56 -29.34 21.52 27.61
N TRP A 57 -28.92 22.45 28.46
CA TRP A 57 -27.56 23.00 28.46
C TRP A 57 -26.48 21.90 28.57
N TYR A 58 -26.83 20.73 29.13
CA TYR A 58 -25.96 19.58 29.27
C TYR A 58 -25.48 18.97 27.93
N ILE A 59 -26.13 19.24 26.80
CA ILE A 59 -25.68 18.72 25.49
C ILE A 59 -24.45 19.45 24.95
N THR A 60 -24.26 20.71 25.34
CA THR A 60 -23.22 21.62 24.85
C THR A 60 -21.80 21.01 24.94
N PRO A 61 -21.33 20.46 26.08
CA PRO A 61 -19.99 19.86 26.14
C PRO A 61 -19.82 18.70 25.16
N TYR A 62 -20.85 17.88 24.95
CA TYR A 62 -20.76 16.73 24.05
C TYR A 62 -20.76 17.14 22.56
N LEU A 63 -21.52 18.17 22.20
CA LEU A 63 -21.46 18.76 20.86
C LEU A 63 -20.09 19.38 20.58
N ILE A 64 -19.51 20.09 21.56
CA ILE A 64 -18.17 20.68 21.42
C ILE A 64 -17.13 19.56 21.21
N LEU A 65 -17.15 18.51 22.03
CA LEU A 65 -16.26 17.36 21.87
C LEU A 65 -16.42 16.69 20.49
N PHE A 66 -17.65 16.55 20.02
CA PHE A 66 -17.93 15.98 18.71
C PHE A 66 -17.38 16.86 17.57
N VAL A 67 -17.67 18.16 17.57
CA VAL A 67 -17.19 19.10 16.55
C VAL A 67 -15.66 19.16 16.54
N ILE A 68 -15.03 19.31 17.70
CA ILE A 68 -13.57 19.30 17.82
C ILE A 68 -13.00 17.98 17.28
N GLY A 69 -13.60 16.84 17.65
CA GLY A 69 -13.22 15.53 17.15
C GLY A 69 -13.26 15.44 15.61
N THR A 70 -14.30 15.97 14.97
CA THR A 70 -14.42 15.93 13.50
C THR A 70 -13.36 16.78 12.79
N VAL A 71 -13.13 18.00 13.28
CA VAL A 71 -12.12 18.92 12.74
C VAL A 71 -10.73 18.32 12.91
N TRP A 72 -10.46 17.76 14.08
CA TRP A 72 -9.18 17.14 14.38
C TRP A 72 -8.93 15.88 13.56
N LEU A 73 -9.94 15.03 13.36
CA LEU A 73 -9.87 13.86 12.48
C LEU A 73 -9.51 14.25 11.04
N LYS A 74 -10.14 15.31 10.52
CA LYS A 74 -9.87 15.81 9.16
C LYS A 74 -8.43 16.33 9.03
N ALA A 75 -7.94 17.04 10.04
CA ALA A 75 -6.57 17.54 10.07
C ALA A 75 -5.53 16.40 10.14
N ILE A 76 -5.73 15.44 11.06
CA ILE A 76 -4.86 14.27 11.23
C ILE A 76 -4.83 13.42 9.97
N LYS A 77 -5.98 13.16 9.35
CA LYS A 77 -6.05 12.45 8.06
C LYS A 77 -5.18 13.11 7.01
N LYS A 78 -5.33 14.44 6.85
CA LYS A 78 -4.54 15.20 5.87
C LYS A 78 -3.04 15.14 6.20
N HIS A 79 -2.68 15.28 7.47
CA HIS A 79 -1.30 15.20 7.93
C HIS A 79 -0.68 13.83 7.63
N ILE A 80 -1.29 12.73 8.08
CA ILE A 80 -0.79 11.37 7.84
C ILE A 80 -0.61 11.10 6.35
N GLN A 81 -1.59 11.49 5.53
CA GLN A 81 -1.49 11.29 4.08
C GLN A 81 -0.31 12.05 3.51
N LYS A 82 -0.15 13.34 3.86
CA LYS A 82 0.95 14.17 3.38
C LYS A 82 2.30 13.60 3.81
N THR A 83 2.47 13.29 5.09
CA THR A 83 3.71 12.72 5.63
C THR A 83 4.09 11.43 4.91
N LYS A 84 3.14 10.50 4.70
CA LYS A 84 3.43 9.25 3.98
C LYS A 84 3.83 9.46 2.51
N MET A 85 3.28 10.49 1.85
CA MET A 85 3.60 10.80 0.44
C MET A 85 4.93 11.54 0.26
N GLU A 86 5.44 12.17 1.32
CA GLU A 86 6.70 12.92 1.35
C GLU A 86 7.91 12.09 1.81
N VAL A 87 7.71 10.84 2.23
CA VAL A 87 8.83 9.95 2.61
C VAL A 87 9.69 9.66 1.39
N ASP A 88 10.98 9.97 1.51
CA ASP A 88 11.96 9.65 0.47
C ASP A 88 12.06 8.13 0.26
N GLY A 89 11.94 7.71 -0.99
CA GLY A 89 11.93 6.30 -1.36
C GLY A 89 10.56 5.61 -1.33
N ALA A 90 9.51 6.29 -0.87
CA ALA A 90 8.13 5.82 -1.01
C ALA A 90 7.58 6.12 -2.41
N PHE A 91 6.54 5.38 -2.81
CA PHE A 91 5.84 5.50 -4.10
C PHE A 91 6.75 5.34 -5.33
N ARG A 92 7.67 4.37 -5.28
CA ARG A 92 8.53 4.01 -6.42
C ARG A 92 7.83 3.00 -7.31
N VAL A 93 7.90 3.21 -8.61
CA VAL A 93 7.40 2.24 -9.59
C VAL A 93 8.53 1.24 -9.87
N CYS A 94 8.23 -0.04 -9.69
CA CYS A 94 9.16 -1.13 -9.91
C CYS A 94 8.58 -2.08 -10.96
N LEU A 95 9.41 -2.57 -11.87
CA LEU A 95 9.03 -3.66 -12.75
C LEU A 95 9.30 -4.98 -12.04
N ALA A 96 8.30 -5.87 -12.04
CA ALA A 96 8.41 -7.19 -11.47
C ALA A 96 8.24 -8.26 -12.54
N SER A 97 8.92 -9.40 -12.38
CA SER A 97 8.75 -10.56 -13.26
C SER A 97 8.24 -11.75 -12.45
N PRO A 98 7.31 -12.55 -13.00
CA PRO A 98 6.81 -13.73 -12.32
C PRO A 98 7.87 -14.84 -12.33
N VAL A 99 8.07 -15.47 -11.17
CA VAL A 99 8.99 -16.62 -11.02
C VAL A 99 8.24 -17.94 -11.09
N GLY A 100 7.02 -17.98 -10.58
CA GLY A 100 6.19 -19.18 -10.60
C GLY A 100 4.87 -19.03 -9.86
N GLU A 101 4.05 -20.06 -9.95
CA GLU A 101 2.73 -20.12 -9.32
C GLU A 101 2.62 -21.34 -8.40
N LYS A 102 2.15 -21.12 -7.16
CA LYS A 102 1.90 -22.21 -6.20
C LYS A 102 0.71 -21.87 -5.32
N GLY A 103 -0.26 -22.79 -5.26
CA GLY A 103 -1.44 -22.65 -4.39
C GLY A 103 -2.36 -21.48 -4.74
N GLY A 104 -2.46 -21.09 -6.02
CA GLY A 104 -3.28 -19.96 -6.49
C GLY A 104 -2.68 -18.58 -6.22
N TYR A 105 -1.38 -18.53 -5.92
CA TYR A 105 -0.59 -17.32 -5.79
C TYR A 105 0.50 -17.28 -6.86
N THR A 106 0.68 -16.11 -7.46
CA THR A 106 1.79 -15.78 -8.37
C THR A 106 2.88 -15.07 -7.58
N TYR A 107 4.10 -15.61 -7.61
CA TYR A 107 5.27 -15.04 -6.95
C TYR A 107 5.99 -14.11 -7.92
N LEU A 108 6.22 -12.88 -7.49
CA LEU A 108 6.83 -11.83 -8.28
C LEU A 108 8.14 -11.39 -7.62
N VAL A 109 9.14 -11.15 -8.46
CA VAL A 109 10.43 -10.61 -8.05
C VAL A 109 10.67 -9.26 -8.69
N TYR A 110 11.20 -8.31 -7.92
CA TYR A 110 11.54 -6.97 -8.38
C TYR A 110 12.71 -6.38 -7.61
N ALA A 111 13.30 -5.32 -8.17
CA ALA A 111 14.34 -4.53 -7.53
C ALA A 111 13.83 -3.11 -7.23
N ASN A 112 14.31 -2.52 -6.13
CA ASN A 112 13.95 -1.17 -5.68
C ASN A 112 15.12 -0.17 -5.80
N ASP A 113 16.15 -0.54 -6.55
CA ASP A 113 17.38 0.22 -6.76
C ASP A 113 17.33 1.01 -8.09
N SER A 114 18.50 1.36 -8.63
CA SER A 114 18.65 2.00 -9.94
C SER A 114 18.13 1.13 -11.11
N HIS A 115 18.05 -0.19 -10.93
CA HIS A 115 17.61 -1.13 -11.95
C HIS A 115 16.10 -1.38 -11.95
N ARG A 116 15.33 -0.68 -11.10
CA ARG A 116 13.87 -0.87 -10.96
C ARG A 116 13.04 -0.76 -12.25
N HIS A 117 13.54 -0.03 -13.26
CA HIS A 117 12.90 0.09 -14.57
C HIS A 117 13.58 -0.76 -15.66
N ASN A 118 14.60 -1.54 -15.33
CA ASN A 118 15.33 -2.38 -16.28
C ASN A 118 14.65 -3.74 -16.42
N LYS A 119 13.93 -3.91 -17.53
CA LYS A 119 13.21 -5.14 -17.87
C LYS A 119 14.12 -6.37 -17.96
N TYR A 120 15.30 -6.21 -18.55
CA TYR A 120 16.22 -7.32 -18.77
C TYR A 120 16.79 -7.82 -17.44
N TYR A 121 17.19 -6.90 -16.57
CA TYR A 121 17.73 -7.22 -15.25
C TYR A 121 16.73 -8.02 -14.41
N VAL A 122 15.48 -7.56 -14.32
CA VAL A 122 14.45 -8.25 -13.52
C VAL A 122 14.09 -9.63 -14.10
N LYS A 123 14.15 -9.79 -15.43
CA LYS A 123 13.96 -11.10 -16.07
C LYS A 123 15.11 -12.06 -15.80
N THR A 124 16.35 -11.60 -15.84
CA THR A 124 17.51 -12.41 -15.49
C THR A 124 17.43 -12.84 -14.02
N LEU A 125 17.13 -11.91 -13.11
CA LEU A 125 16.88 -12.21 -11.70
C LEU A 125 15.80 -13.28 -11.51
N ALA A 126 14.68 -13.19 -12.22
CA ALA A 126 13.61 -14.17 -12.10
C ALA A 126 13.99 -15.58 -12.60
N LYS A 127 14.91 -15.68 -13.56
CA LYS A 127 15.42 -16.96 -14.09
C LYS A 127 16.48 -17.61 -13.21
N ASP A 128 17.31 -16.78 -12.57
CA ASP A 128 18.41 -17.26 -11.72
C ASP A 128 17.92 -17.74 -10.34
N ILE A 129 16.66 -17.45 -10.00
CA ILE A 129 16.05 -17.82 -8.75
C ILE A 129 15.45 -19.23 -8.81
N ASP A 130 15.86 -20.09 -7.87
CA ASP A 130 15.20 -21.37 -7.65
C ASP A 130 13.84 -21.19 -6.96
N PHE A 131 12.77 -21.40 -7.74
CA PHE A 131 11.39 -21.32 -7.24
C PHE A 131 11.09 -22.35 -6.15
N ALA A 132 11.71 -23.54 -6.20
CA ALA A 132 11.44 -24.59 -5.23
C ALA A 132 11.83 -24.14 -3.82
N ASP A 133 13.06 -23.62 -3.67
CA ASP A 133 13.59 -23.11 -2.40
C ASP A 133 12.79 -21.88 -1.90
N LEU A 134 12.50 -20.91 -2.78
CA LEU A 134 11.68 -19.75 -2.39
C LEU A 134 10.28 -20.12 -1.90
N SER A 135 9.65 -21.07 -2.61
CA SER A 135 8.27 -21.45 -2.34
C SER A 135 8.10 -22.24 -1.05
N GLU A 136 9.16 -22.86 -0.53
CA GLU A 136 9.17 -23.56 0.76
C GLU A 136 9.62 -22.65 1.90
N LYS A 137 10.64 -21.83 1.65
CA LYS A 137 11.27 -21.01 2.70
C LYS A 137 10.45 -19.78 3.09
N TYR A 138 9.66 -19.23 2.17
CA TYR A 138 9.00 -17.93 2.37
C TYR A 138 7.49 -17.91 2.11
N THR A 139 6.84 -19.08 2.01
CA THR A 139 5.43 -19.21 1.61
C THR A 139 4.47 -18.32 2.40
N ASP A 140 4.66 -18.20 3.73
CA ASP A 140 3.73 -17.46 4.60
C ASP A 140 4.10 -15.98 4.77
N SER A 141 5.39 -15.66 4.66
CA SER A 141 5.90 -14.28 4.77
C SER A 141 5.54 -13.48 3.52
N VAL A 142 5.76 -14.06 2.34
CA VAL A 142 5.63 -13.41 1.03
C VAL A 142 4.16 -13.16 0.64
N LYS A 143 3.21 -13.90 1.25
CA LYS A 143 1.76 -13.66 1.13
C LYS A 143 1.28 -12.44 1.90
N LYS A 144 2.00 -12.02 2.94
CA LYS A 144 1.61 -10.92 3.84
C LYS A 144 2.37 -9.64 3.54
N LYS A 145 3.65 -9.76 3.16
CA LYS A 145 4.59 -8.64 2.95
C LYS A 145 5.62 -9.03 1.90
N GLN A 146 6.29 -8.03 1.32
CA GLN A 146 7.49 -8.27 0.54
C GLN A 146 8.61 -8.80 1.45
N VAL A 147 9.45 -9.68 0.94
CA VAL A 147 10.66 -10.16 1.63
C VAL A 147 11.87 -9.71 0.85
N SER A 148 12.79 -9.01 1.52
CA SER A 148 14.11 -8.72 0.94
C SER A 148 14.96 -9.97 1.02
N VAL A 149 15.49 -10.39 -0.11
CA VAL A 149 16.44 -11.49 -0.22
C VAL A 149 17.75 -10.90 -0.71
N GLN A 150 18.82 -11.12 0.07
CA GLN A 150 20.17 -10.78 -0.35
C GLN A 150 20.78 -12.01 -1.01
N ASN A 151 21.23 -11.86 -2.25
CA ASN A 151 22.03 -12.90 -2.88
C ASN A 151 23.47 -12.80 -2.36
N SER A 152 23.92 -13.82 -1.62
CA SER A 152 25.24 -13.86 -0.99
C SER A 152 26.40 -13.87 -2.00
N GLU A 153 26.13 -14.19 -3.27
CA GLU A 153 27.17 -14.28 -4.31
C GLU A 153 27.42 -12.95 -5.05
N ASN A 154 26.40 -12.10 -5.23
CA ASN A 154 26.51 -10.87 -6.03
C ASN A 154 26.28 -9.55 -5.26
N ASN A 155 26.01 -9.60 -3.93
CA ASN A 155 25.65 -8.42 -3.13
C ASN A 155 24.39 -7.67 -3.63
N GLU A 156 23.60 -8.29 -4.51
CA GLU A 156 22.37 -7.72 -5.05
C GLU A 156 21.19 -8.05 -4.13
N SER A 157 20.43 -7.01 -3.74
CA SER A 157 19.21 -7.15 -2.95
C SER A 157 17.99 -7.10 -3.86
N TYR A 158 17.22 -8.18 -3.91
CA TYR A 158 15.92 -8.23 -4.59
C TYR A 158 14.79 -8.45 -3.60
N TYR A 159 13.57 -8.17 -4.03
CA TYR A 159 12.36 -8.32 -3.23
C TYR A 159 11.43 -9.34 -3.87
N VAL A 160 10.85 -10.20 -3.02
CA VAL A 160 9.86 -11.21 -3.42
C VAL A 160 8.52 -10.87 -2.79
N VAL A 161 7.44 -10.89 -3.58
CA VAL A 161 6.06 -10.67 -3.12
C VAL A 161 5.12 -11.64 -3.82
N ALA A 162 4.10 -12.15 -3.12
CA ALA A 162 3.10 -13.04 -3.70
C ALA A 162 1.72 -12.38 -3.68
N TYR A 163 1.03 -12.47 -4.81
CA TYR A 163 -0.34 -12.04 -4.96
C TYR A 163 -1.21 -13.20 -5.39
N LYS A 164 -2.51 -13.15 -5.09
CA LYS A 164 -3.44 -14.12 -5.65
C LYS A 164 -3.46 -13.98 -7.17
N THR A 165 -3.36 -15.07 -7.91
CA THR A 165 -3.32 -15.06 -9.38
C THR A 165 -4.49 -14.28 -9.98
N LYS A 166 -5.70 -14.45 -9.41
CA LYS A 166 -6.91 -13.70 -9.81
C LYS A 166 -6.78 -12.18 -9.67
N ASP A 167 -6.05 -11.70 -8.66
CA ASP A 167 -5.86 -10.27 -8.43
C ASP A 167 -4.87 -9.67 -9.45
N VAL A 168 -3.85 -10.46 -9.83
CA VAL A 168 -2.89 -10.12 -10.90
C VAL A 168 -3.63 -9.99 -12.23
N GLU A 169 -4.38 -11.03 -12.62
CA GLU A 169 -5.17 -11.06 -13.87
C GLU A 169 -6.21 -9.92 -13.95
N LYS A 170 -6.85 -9.59 -12.82
CA LYS A 170 -7.82 -8.49 -12.76
C LYS A 170 -7.16 -7.13 -12.98
N CYS A 171 -5.94 -6.94 -12.52
CA CYS A 171 -5.22 -5.67 -12.65
C CYS A 171 -4.54 -5.54 -14.02
N ASN A 172 -4.08 -6.66 -14.58
CA ASN A 172 -3.47 -6.76 -15.90
C ASN A 172 -3.84 -8.11 -16.53
N LYS A 173 -4.80 -8.13 -17.45
CA LYS A 173 -5.21 -9.37 -18.14
C LYS A 173 -4.08 -10.00 -18.96
N ASP A 174 -3.16 -9.17 -19.45
CA ASP A 174 -2.02 -9.60 -20.25
C ASP A 174 -0.76 -9.85 -19.39
N ALA A 175 -0.83 -9.71 -18.06
CA ALA A 175 0.34 -9.80 -17.19
C ALA A 175 1.05 -11.17 -17.20
N LEU A 176 0.29 -12.24 -17.37
CA LEU A 176 0.83 -13.59 -17.50
C LEU A 176 1.54 -13.79 -18.84
N THR A 177 1.19 -12.98 -19.85
CA THR A 177 1.71 -13.05 -21.22
C THR A 177 2.87 -12.08 -21.46
N ASP A 178 2.84 -10.88 -20.85
CA ASP A 178 3.85 -9.83 -21.02
C ASP A 178 5.11 -10.03 -20.16
N GLU A 179 5.14 -11.06 -19.30
CA GLU A 179 6.24 -11.44 -18.38
C GLU A 179 6.71 -10.32 -17.42
N ILE A 180 6.05 -9.17 -17.42
CA ILE A 180 6.41 -7.99 -16.62
C ILE A 180 5.17 -7.33 -16.04
N ILE A 181 5.17 -7.17 -14.73
CA ILE A 181 4.08 -6.59 -13.96
C ILE A 181 4.61 -5.35 -13.24
N PRO A 182 4.04 -4.15 -13.48
CA PRO A 182 4.42 -2.96 -12.76
C PRO A 182 3.83 -2.98 -11.35
N LEU A 183 4.70 -2.80 -10.37
CA LEU A 183 4.39 -2.68 -8.95
C LEU A 183 4.68 -1.26 -8.46
N LEU A 184 3.94 -0.85 -7.44
CA LEU A 184 4.17 0.37 -6.69
C LEU A 184 4.67 -0.01 -5.30
N TYR A 185 5.94 0.29 -5.04
CA TYR A 185 6.52 0.23 -3.73
C TYR A 185 6.11 1.47 -2.92
N ILE A 186 5.41 1.28 -1.80
CA ILE A 186 5.05 2.38 -0.88
C ILE A 186 5.91 2.31 0.38
N ASP A 187 5.91 1.16 1.05
CA ASP A 187 6.73 0.87 2.23
C ASP A 187 6.95 -0.66 2.34
N ASP A 188 7.74 -1.09 3.33
CA ASP A 188 8.09 -2.52 3.53
C ASP A 188 6.89 -3.46 3.69
N ASN A 189 5.72 -2.92 4.02
CA ASN A 189 4.51 -3.69 4.21
C ASN A 189 3.50 -3.52 3.06
N ASN A 190 3.72 -2.55 2.18
CA ASN A 190 2.76 -2.13 1.18
C ASN A 190 3.46 -2.01 -0.19
N THR A 191 3.42 -3.11 -0.92
CA THR A 191 3.64 -3.17 -2.36
C THR A 191 2.30 -3.42 -3.02
N LEU A 192 1.97 -2.71 -4.09
CA LEU A 192 0.68 -2.85 -4.78
C LEU A 192 0.88 -3.02 -6.28
N ILE A 193 0.06 -3.84 -6.93
CA ILE A 193 0.04 -3.95 -8.38
C ILE A 193 -0.57 -2.67 -8.98
N ILE A 194 0.12 -2.06 -9.95
CA ILE A 194 -0.39 -0.90 -10.68
C ILE A 194 -1.40 -1.38 -11.71
N LYS A 195 -2.60 -0.78 -11.72
CA LYS A 195 -3.65 -1.12 -12.66
C LYS A 195 -3.29 -0.61 -14.06
N LYS A 196 -3.61 -1.39 -15.10
CA LYS A 196 -3.36 -1.02 -16.51
C LYS A 196 -3.85 0.39 -16.87
N LYS A 197 -5.04 0.77 -16.39
CA LYS A 197 -5.64 2.09 -16.64
C LYS A 197 -4.80 3.27 -16.14
N ASP A 198 -4.00 3.06 -15.10
CA ASP A 198 -3.16 4.10 -14.50
C ASP A 198 -1.79 4.17 -15.22
N LEU A 199 -1.50 3.25 -16.15
CA LEU A 199 -0.30 3.18 -16.98
C LEU A 199 -0.51 3.75 -18.40
N ILE A 200 -1.71 4.26 -18.73
CA ILE A 200 -2.04 4.81 -20.06
C ILE A 200 -2.27 6.33 -19.97
N GLY A 201 -1.71 6.96 -18.93
CA GLY A 201 -1.72 8.42 -18.77
C GLY A 201 -0.87 9.13 -19.81
#